data_AF-A0A7Y2C8X0-F1
#
_entry.id   AF-A0A7Y2C8X0-F1
#
_cell.length_a   1.000
_cell.length_b   1.000
_cell.length_c   1.000
_cell.angle_alpha   90.00
_cell.angle_beta   90.00
_cell.angle_gamma   90.00
#
_symmetry.space_group_name_H-M   'P 1'
#
loop_
_entity.id
_entity.type
_entity.pdbx_description
1 polymer ?
#
loop_
_entity_poly.entity_id
_entity_poly.type
_entity_poly.pdbx_seq_one_letter_code
_entity_poly.pdbx_strand_id
1 'polypeptide(L)'
;MNTSSRFSVATHVLTMLSLRSQVCDSPTKSDRIATSVDTNAVVIRRIMGKLRNAGLVEAKTGPNGGFLLGRKPEEITLFDIYAAVEETEKIFHLHYGCPMQSCPVGGNMTDILTEVFEDAQTALKDVLEKKTLAQVTNEVGQRSGLSALIEAGMTEPEIMERYEVKDGAMIWKASQPGAKEHAKQRA
;
A
#
# COMPACT_ATOMS: atom_id res chain seq x y z
N MET A 1 -3.85 13.17 -9.60
CA MET A 1 -3.34 12.70 -8.30
C MET A 1 -1.86 13.08 -8.24
N ASN A 2 -1.40 13.71 -7.17
CA ASN A 2 0.01 14.07 -7.04
C ASN A 2 0.88 12.81 -6.76
N THR A 3 2.20 12.95 -6.88
CA THR A 3 3.21 11.91 -6.63
C THR A 3 3.02 11.25 -5.25
N SER A 4 3.01 12.02 -4.17
CA SER A 4 2.89 11.49 -2.81
C SER A 4 1.62 10.62 -2.60
N SER A 5 0.50 11.00 -3.21
CA SER A 5 -0.74 10.22 -3.12
C SER A 5 -0.67 8.89 -3.88
N ARG A 6 0.07 8.78 -4.99
CA ARG A 6 0.19 7.51 -5.75
C ARG A 6 0.96 6.46 -4.96
N PHE A 7 2.12 6.85 -4.44
CA PHE A 7 2.93 5.98 -3.59
C PHE A 7 2.18 5.50 -2.34
N SER A 8 1.48 6.41 -1.65
CA SER A 8 0.66 6.07 -0.48
C SER A 8 -0.45 5.07 -0.82
N VAL A 9 -1.23 5.33 -1.89
CA VAL A 9 -2.29 4.43 -2.34
C VAL A 9 -1.70 3.07 -2.73
N ALA A 10 -0.61 3.03 -3.51
CA ALA A 10 0.02 1.77 -3.91
C ALA A 10 0.48 0.94 -2.71
N THR A 11 1.10 1.58 -1.72
CA THR A 11 1.55 0.93 -0.48
C THR A 11 0.37 0.36 0.31
N HIS A 12 -0.73 1.13 0.44
CA HIS A 12 -1.96 0.66 1.08
C HIS A 12 -2.52 -0.58 0.36
N VAL A 13 -2.66 -0.51 -0.97
CA VAL A 13 -3.19 -1.62 -1.77
C VAL A 13 -2.35 -2.88 -1.62
N LEU A 14 -1.02 -2.77 -1.75
CA LEU A 14 -0.13 -3.92 -1.58
C LEU A 14 -0.17 -4.49 -0.16
N THR A 15 -0.29 -3.64 0.86
CA THR A 15 -0.42 -4.08 2.26
C THR A 15 -1.71 -4.87 2.46
N MET A 16 -2.81 -4.41 1.88
CA MET A 16 -4.09 -5.12 1.93
C MET A 16 -4.03 -6.46 1.20
N LEU A 17 -3.39 -6.53 0.02
CA LEU A 17 -3.21 -7.81 -0.70
C LEU A 17 -2.32 -8.78 0.09
N SER A 18 -1.26 -8.26 0.72
CA SER A 18 -0.34 -9.01 1.58
C SER A 18 -1.06 -9.62 2.78
N LEU A 19 -1.78 -8.81 3.56
CA LEU A 19 -2.58 -9.29 4.69
C LEU A 19 -3.59 -10.34 4.26
N ARG A 20 -4.30 -10.07 3.17
CA ARG A 20 -5.34 -10.99 2.70
C ARG A 20 -4.77 -12.33 2.24
N SER A 21 -3.58 -12.35 1.63
CA SER A 21 -2.92 -13.59 1.22
C SER A 21 -2.58 -14.52 2.39
N GLN A 22 -2.54 -14.02 3.63
CA GLN A 22 -2.33 -14.86 4.81
C GLN A 22 -3.58 -15.68 5.21
N VAL A 23 -4.76 -15.29 4.73
CA VAL A 23 -6.04 -15.95 5.05
C VAL A 23 -6.79 -16.46 3.82
N CYS A 24 -6.47 -15.95 2.63
CA CYS A 24 -7.15 -16.32 1.39
C CYS A 24 -6.32 -16.00 0.12
N ASP A 25 -6.16 -16.98 -0.76
CA ASP A 25 -5.45 -16.85 -2.05
C ASP A 25 -6.30 -16.34 -3.22
N SER A 26 -7.56 -15.94 -2.97
CA SER A 26 -8.43 -15.47 -4.05
C SER A 26 -8.06 -14.05 -4.52
N PRO A 27 -8.22 -13.70 -5.80
CA PRO A 27 -7.95 -12.35 -6.28
C PRO A 27 -8.86 -11.30 -5.66
N THR A 28 -8.33 -10.09 -5.44
CA THR A 28 -9.11 -8.95 -4.95
C THR A 28 -9.54 -8.04 -6.10
N LYS A 29 -10.86 -7.78 -6.21
CA LYS A 29 -11.43 -6.91 -7.26
C LYS A 29 -11.07 -5.44 -7.02
N SER A 30 -10.81 -4.70 -8.09
CA SER A 30 -10.49 -3.26 -8.03
C SER A 30 -11.53 -2.43 -7.30
N ASP A 31 -12.81 -2.80 -7.34
CA ASP A 31 -13.87 -2.05 -6.68
C ASP A 31 -13.77 -2.18 -5.15
N ARG A 32 -13.45 -3.38 -4.63
CA ARG A 32 -13.15 -3.58 -3.20
C ARG A 32 -11.94 -2.77 -2.77
N ILE A 33 -10.89 -2.77 -3.60
CA ILE A 33 -9.68 -1.99 -3.34
C ILE A 33 -9.99 -0.49 -3.30
N ALA A 34 -10.78 0.00 -4.26
CA ALA A 34 -11.15 1.40 -4.37
C ALA A 34 -11.94 1.89 -3.15
N THR A 35 -12.86 1.08 -2.62
CA THR A 35 -13.57 1.38 -1.37
C THR A 35 -12.61 1.49 -0.18
N SER A 36 -11.63 0.59 -0.07
CA SER A 36 -10.68 0.58 1.06
C SER A 36 -9.77 1.82 1.10
N VAL A 37 -9.38 2.32 -0.07
CA VAL A 37 -8.43 3.44 -0.20
C VAL A 37 -9.13 4.77 -0.53
N ASP A 38 -10.45 4.81 -0.42
CA ASP A 38 -11.31 5.97 -0.69
C ASP A 38 -11.03 6.64 -2.04
N THR A 39 -11.13 5.87 -3.12
CA THR A 39 -10.97 6.37 -4.49
C THR A 39 -11.89 5.64 -5.46
N ASN A 40 -11.69 5.80 -6.77
CA ASN A 40 -12.44 5.08 -7.79
C ASN A 40 -11.62 3.93 -8.41
N ALA A 41 -12.33 2.93 -8.90
CA ALA A 41 -11.71 1.74 -9.47
C ALA A 41 -10.90 2.01 -10.75
N VAL A 42 -11.13 3.12 -11.45
CA VAL A 42 -10.33 3.51 -12.62
C VAL A 42 -8.91 3.91 -12.19
N VAL A 43 -8.79 4.71 -11.11
CA VAL A 43 -7.50 5.08 -10.51
C VAL A 43 -6.75 3.84 -10.04
N ILE A 44 -7.43 2.92 -9.36
CA ILE A 44 -6.83 1.66 -8.92
C ILE A 44 -6.31 0.86 -10.10
N ARG A 45 -7.09 0.67 -11.16
CA ARG A 45 -6.64 -0.09 -12.34
C ARG A 45 -5.39 0.55 -12.98
N ARG A 46 -5.27 1.88 -13.01
CA ARG A 46 -4.06 2.57 -13.51
C ARG A 46 -2.84 2.27 -12.61
N ILE A 47 -2.99 2.35 -11.29
CA ILE A 47 -1.92 2.04 -10.34
C ILE A 47 -1.52 0.57 -10.44
N MET A 48 -2.48 -0.35 -10.44
CA MET A 48 -2.24 -1.79 -10.56
C MET A 48 -1.57 -2.15 -11.89
N GLY A 49 -1.86 -1.42 -12.98
CA GLY A 49 -1.15 -1.56 -14.25
C GLY A 49 0.34 -1.28 -14.12
N LYS A 50 0.72 -0.23 -13.39
CA LYS A 50 2.13 0.09 -13.13
C LYS A 50 2.80 -0.94 -12.23
N LEU A 51 2.14 -1.31 -11.13
CA LEU A 51 2.64 -2.34 -10.22
C LEU A 51 2.81 -3.70 -10.93
N ARG A 52 1.92 -4.04 -11.87
CA ARG A 52 2.02 -5.25 -12.68
C ARG A 52 3.23 -5.20 -13.61
N ASN A 53 3.48 -4.07 -14.25
CA ASN A 53 4.66 -3.90 -15.11
C ASN A 53 5.96 -4.05 -14.33
N ALA A 54 5.97 -3.67 -13.04
CA ALA A 54 7.08 -3.89 -12.11
C ALA A 54 7.12 -5.30 -11.48
N GLY A 55 6.19 -6.20 -11.85
CA GLY A 55 6.10 -7.55 -11.30
C GLY A 55 5.64 -7.64 -9.84
N LEU A 56 5.16 -6.54 -9.25
CA LEU A 56 4.73 -6.49 -7.85
C LEU A 56 3.34 -7.10 -7.64
N VAL A 57 2.52 -7.14 -8.70
CA VAL A 57 1.17 -7.72 -8.66
C VAL A 57 0.89 -8.56 -9.91
N GLU A 58 0.03 -9.55 -9.75
CA GLU A 58 -0.56 -10.32 -10.83
C GLU A 58 -2.03 -9.91 -11.03
N ALA A 59 -2.52 -10.02 -12.27
CA ALA A 59 -3.92 -9.78 -12.61
C ALA A 59 -4.54 -11.05 -13.20
N LYS A 60 -5.62 -11.55 -12.57
CA LYS A 60 -6.44 -12.64 -13.11
C LYS A 60 -7.69 -12.06 -13.78
N THR A 61 -8.04 -12.60 -14.95
CA THR A 61 -9.22 -12.18 -15.72
C THR A 61 -10.44 -13.05 -15.41
N GLY A 62 -11.63 -12.60 -15.85
CA GLY A 62 -12.89 -13.32 -15.69
C GLY A 62 -13.72 -12.90 -14.46
N PRO A 63 -14.90 -13.54 -14.24
CA PRO A 63 -15.85 -13.14 -13.18
C PRO A 63 -15.28 -13.19 -11.75
N ASN A 64 -14.32 -14.10 -11.54
CA ASN A 64 -13.57 -14.29 -10.29
C ASN A 64 -12.14 -13.72 -10.37
N GLY A 65 -11.90 -12.86 -11.35
CA GLY A 65 -10.64 -12.16 -11.54
C GLY A 65 -10.43 -11.03 -10.52
N GLY A 66 -9.26 -10.41 -10.61
CA GLY A 66 -8.80 -9.40 -9.67
C GLY A 66 -7.27 -9.40 -9.59
N PHE A 67 -6.75 -8.92 -8.49
CA PHE A 67 -5.31 -8.78 -8.28
C PHE A 67 -4.80 -9.62 -7.11
N LEU A 68 -3.56 -10.07 -7.25
CA LEU A 68 -2.78 -10.81 -6.26
C LEU A 68 -1.38 -10.19 -6.16
N LEU A 69 -0.65 -10.46 -5.08
CA LEU A 69 0.78 -10.16 -5.04
C LEU A 69 1.52 -11.02 -6.06
N GLY A 70 2.46 -10.42 -6.78
CA GLY A 70 3.32 -11.13 -7.74
C GLY A 70 4.66 -11.56 -7.16
N ARG A 71 5.03 -11.04 -5.99
CA ARG A 71 6.26 -11.36 -5.27
C ARG A 71 5.98 -11.52 -3.78
N LYS A 72 6.90 -12.19 -3.08
CA LYS A 72 6.82 -12.35 -1.62
C LYS A 72 6.94 -10.98 -0.93
N PRO A 73 6.14 -10.68 0.12
CA PRO A 73 6.20 -9.39 0.81
C PRO A 73 7.58 -9.03 1.38
N GLU A 74 8.40 -10.03 1.70
CA GLU A 74 9.76 -9.85 2.24
C GLU A 74 10.75 -9.35 1.18
N GLU A 75 10.45 -9.58 -0.10
CA GLU A 75 11.28 -9.19 -1.24
C GLU A 75 10.86 -7.84 -1.84
N ILE A 76 9.77 -7.25 -1.35
CA ILE A 76 9.24 -5.97 -1.85
C ILE A 76 9.60 -4.88 -0.83
N THR A 77 10.48 -3.96 -1.20
CA THR A 77 10.79 -2.77 -0.40
C THR A 77 9.78 -1.65 -0.68
N LEU A 78 9.69 -0.66 0.21
CA LEU A 78 8.92 0.55 -0.09
C LEU A 78 9.50 1.32 -1.28
N PHE A 79 10.80 1.20 -1.54
CA PHE A 79 11.42 1.80 -2.71
C PHE A 79 10.97 1.14 -4.02
N ASP A 80 10.81 -0.18 -4.05
CA ASP A 80 10.25 -0.89 -5.20
C ASP A 80 8.85 -0.38 -5.56
N ILE A 81 8.01 -0.16 -4.52
CA ILE A 81 6.65 0.37 -4.69
C ILE A 81 6.69 1.81 -5.21
N TYR A 82 7.56 2.65 -4.62
CA TYR A 82 7.76 4.04 -5.05
C TYR A 82 8.18 4.12 -6.52
N ALA A 83 9.26 3.40 -6.87
CA ALA A 83 9.81 3.37 -8.22
C ALA A 83 8.80 2.82 -9.24
N ALA A 84 7.95 1.86 -8.86
CA ALA A 84 6.95 1.30 -9.75
C ALA A 84 5.85 2.31 -10.14
N VAL A 85 5.45 3.20 -9.23
CA VAL A 85 4.28 4.08 -9.45
C VAL A 85 4.63 5.51 -9.82
N GLU A 86 5.82 5.95 -9.48
CA GLU A 86 6.34 7.26 -9.88
C GLU A 86 6.84 7.27 -11.32
N GLU A 87 6.62 8.41 -12.00
CA GLU A 87 6.91 8.54 -13.45
C GLU A 87 8.29 9.15 -13.70
N THR A 88 8.89 9.73 -12.66
CA THR A 88 10.20 10.38 -12.71
C THR A 88 10.99 9.87 -11.52
N GLU A 89 12.25 9.51 -11.77
CA GLU A 89 13.20 9.27 -10.69
C GLU A 89 13.43 10.55 -9.88
N LYS A 90 13.14 11.74 -10.44
CA LYS A 90 13.40 13.06 -9.86
C LYS A 90 12.24 13.63 -9.02
N ILE A 91 12.42 13.76 -7.70
CA ILE A 91 11.52 14.43 -6.73
C ILE A 91 11.54 15.93 -6.97
N PHE A 92 12.74 16.48 -7.17
CA PHE A 92 12.96 17.90 -7.43
C PHE A 92 13.23 18.13 -8.91
N HIS A 93 12.67 19.22 -9.42
CA HIS A 93 12.87 19.65 -10.80
C HIS A 93 13.62 20.97 -10.77
N LEU A 94 14.65 21.08 -11.60
CA LEU A 94 15.26 22.36 -11.91
C LEU A 94 14.26 23.21 -12.71
N HIS A 95 14.37 24.52 -12.61
CA HIS A 95 13.55 25.41 -13.41
C HIS A 95 13.88 25.25 -14.91
N TYR A 96 12.89 25.44 -15.77
CA TYR A 96 12.99 25.13 -17.21
C TYR A 96 13.92 26.09 -17.99
N GLY A 97 14.20 27.28 -17.44
CA GLY A 97 15.05 28.28 -18.09
C GLY A 97 16.54 27.97 -17.98
N CYS A 98 17.34 28.50 -18.91
CA CYS A 98 18.79 28.55 -18.77
C CYS A 98 19.14 29.82 -17.98
N PRO A 99 19.68 29.73 -16.75
CA PRO A 99 20.16 30.89 -16.04
C PRO A 99 21.19 31.66 -16.87
N MET A 100 21.22 32.98 -16.68
CA MET A 100 22.21 33.84 -17.32
C MET A 100 23.63 33.44 -16.90
N GLN A 101 24.41 32.92 -17.84
CA GLN A 101 25.77 32.39 -17.59
C GLN A 101 26.78 33.49 -17.22
N SER A 102 26.53 34.73 -17.63
CA SER A 102 27.33 35.89 -17.21
C SER A 102 27.02 36.37 -15.79
N CYS A 103 25.98 35.83 -15.15
CA CYS A 103 25.71 36.04 -13.73
C CYS A 103 26.49 35.01 -12.91
N PRO A 104 27.32 35.42 -11.92
CA PRO A 104 28.03 34.46 -11.08
C PRO A 104 27.09 33.55 -10.29
N VAL A 105 25.86 33.98 -10.01
CA VAL A 105 24.84 33.11 -9.40
C VAL A 105 24.26 32.18 -10.46
N GLY A 106 23.76 32.74 -11.57
CA GLY A 106 23.09 31.97 -12.63
C GLY A 106 23.97 30.85 -13.20
N GLY A 107 25.24 31.14 -13.49
CA GLY A 107 26.17 30.17 -14.04
C GLY A 107 26.54 29.00 -13.11
N ASN A 108 26.23 29.07 -11.81
CA ASN A 108 26.59 28.03 -10.83
C ASN A 108 25.39 27.34 -10.16
N MET A 109 24.20 27.96 -10.14
CA MET A 109 23.06 27.44 -9.38
C MET A 109 22.54 26.09 -9.86
N THR A 110 22.61 25.80 -11.17
CA THR A 110 22.16 24.51 -11.72
C THR A 110 22.97 23.35 -11.15
N ASP A 111 24.30 23.48 -11.13
CA ASP A 111 25.19 22.42 -10.67
C ASP A 111 25.05 22.20 -9.17
N ILE A 112 25.08 23.29 -8.38
CA ILE A 112 24.89 23.25 -6.93
C ILE A 112 23.56 22.58 -6.55
N LEU A 113 22.45 22.94 -7.22
CA LEU A 113 21.15 22.33 -6.92
C LEU A 113 21.06 20.89 -7.40
N THR A 114 21.76 20.53 -8.49
CA THR A 114 21.79 19.14 -8.96
C THR A 114 22.42 18.24 -7.91
N GLU A 115 23.56 18.63 -7.34
CA GLU A 115 24.22 17.89 -6.25
C GLU A 115 23.29 17.71 -5.05
N VAL A 116 22.68 18.80 -4.57
CA VAL A 116 21.74 18.76 -3.43
C VAL A 116 20.53 17.86 -3.72
N PHE A 117 20.02 17.89 -4.95
CA PHE A 117 18.88 17.06 -5.34
C PHE A 117 19.26 15.58 -5.44
N GLU A 118 20.46 15.24 -5.91
CA GLU A 118 20.98 13.88 -5.96
C GLU A 118 21.21 13.30 -4.55
N ASP A 119 21.73 14.11 -3.62
CA ASP A 119 21.87 13.72 -2.22
C ASP A 119 20.50 13.43 -1.59
N ALA A 120 19.53 14.32 -1.80
CA ALA A 120 18.18 14.15 -1.26
C ALA A 120 17.47 12.91 -1.82
N GLN A 121 17.71 12.58 -3.09
CA GLN A 121 17.21 11.37 -3.73
C GLN A 121 17.79 10.10 -3.15
N THR A 122 19.11 10.10 -2.99
CA THR A 122 19.83 8.97 -2.39
C THR A 122 19.31 8.73 -0.97
N ALA A 123 19.13 9.79 -0.19
CA ALA A 123 18.54 9.70 1.15
C ALA A 123 17.10 9.14 1.13
N LEU A 124 16.25 9.55 0.18
CA LEU A 124 14.91 8.97 0.03
C LEU A 124 15.00 7.47 -0.25
N LYS A 125 15.80 7.08 -1.24
CA LYS A 125 16.00 5.68 -1.63
C LYS A 125 16.46 4.85 -0.44
N ASP A 126 17.50 5.29 0.26
CA ASP A 126 18.07 4.59 1.41
C ASP A 126 17.06 4.40 2.54
N VAL A 127 16.15 5.35 2.76
CA VAL A 127 15.08 5.23 3.76
C VAL A 127 14.04 4.21 3.32
N LEU A 128 13.61 4.27 2.05
CA LEU A 128 12.55 3.39 1.53
C LEU A 128 13.02 1.95 1.29
N GLU A 129 14.30 1.72 0.99
CA GLU A 129 14.87 0.37 0.83
C GLU A 129 14.96 -0.40 2.16
N LYS A 130 15.05 0.30 3.30
CA LYS A 130 15.17 -0.32 4.63
C LYS A 130 13.89 -0.97 5.14
N LYS A 131 12.73 -0.66 4.55
CA LYS A 131 11.44 -1.18 5.02
C LYS A 131 10.77 -2.00 3.92
N THR A 132 10.42 -3.23 4.26
CA THR A 132 9.73 -4.17 3.38
C THR A 132 8.22 -4.10 3.55
N LEU A 133 7.50 -4.58 2.54
CA LEU A 133 6.05 -4.74 2.58
C LEU A 133 5.65 -5.72 3.70
N ALA A 134 6.43 -6.77 3.95
CA ALA A 134 6.22 -7.69 5.08
C ALA A 134 6.20 -6.95 6.42
N GLN A 135 7.15 -6.05 6.65
CA GLN A 135 7.21 -5.27 7.90
C GLN A 135 6.01 -4.35 8.06
N VAL A 136 5.58 -3.67 6.99
CA VAL A 136 4.37 -2.83 7.01
C VAL A 136 3.13 -3.68 7.27
N THR A 137 3.03 -4.83 6.60
CA THR A 137 1.93 -5.79 6.76
C THR A 137 1.82 -6.27 8.21
N ASN A 138 2.94 -6.69 8.79
CA ASN A 138 2.97 -7.13 10.18
C ASN A 138 2.56 -6.01 11.15
N GLU A 139 3.04 -4.79 10.92
CA GLU A 139 2.68 -3.64 11.77
C GLU A 139 1.17 -3.32 11.71
N VAL A 140 0.55 -3.38 10.53
CA VAL A 140 -0.91 -3.22 10.39
C VAL A 140 -1.66 -4.40 11.04
N GLY A 141 -1.21 -5.63 10.82
CA GLY A 141 -1.82 -6.82 11.42
C GLY A 141 -1.78 -6.80 12.95
N GLN A 142 -0.66 -6.35 13.54
CA GLN A 142 -0.52 -6.19 14.99
C GLN A 142 -1.41 -5.07 15.54
N ARG A 143 -1.40 -3.88 14.91
CA ARG A 143 -2.20 -2.74 15.36
C ARG A 143 -3.71 -2.99 15.27
N SER A 144 -4.14 -3.72 14.24
CA SER A 144 -5.54 -4.10 14.06
C SER A 144 -5.96 -5.28 14.93
N GLY A 145 -5.01 -6.07 15.46
CA GLY A 145 -5.30 -7.33 16.14
C GLY A 145 -5.60 -8.50 15.19
N LEU A 146 -5.57 -8.27 13.87
CA LEU A 146 -5.80 -9.31 12.87
C LEU A 146 -4.71 -10.39 12.91
N SER A 147 -3.45 -10.03 13.13
CA SER A 147 -2.35 -11.01 13.21
C SER A 147 -2.62 -12.09 14.26
N ALA A 148 -3.12 -11.71 15.44
CA ALA A 148 -3.42 -12.66 16.51
C ALA A 148 -4.55 -13.64 16.12
N LEU A 149 -5.52 -13.20 15.31
CA LEU A 149 -6.59 -14.07 14.82
C LEU A 149 -6.08 -15.05 13.77
N ILE A 150 -5.19 -14.60 12.89
CA ILE A 150 -4.55 -15.43 11.87
C ILE A 150 -3.65 -16.48 12.53
N GLU A 151 -2.84 -16.07 13.51
CA GLU A 151 -1.97 -16.97 14.30
C GLU A 151 -2.78 -18.01 15.09
N ALA A 152 -4.01 -17.67 15.51
CA ALA A 152 -4.95 -18.60 16.11
C ALA A 152 -5.59 -19.57 15.09
N GLY A 153 -5.21 -19.50 13.81
CA GLY A 153 -5.68 -20.38 12.74
C GLY A 153 -7.06 -20.02 12.20
N MET A 154 -7.57 -18.81 12.47
CA MET A 154 -8.90 -18.40 11.99
C MET A 154 -8.88 -18.08 10.49
N THR A 155 -9.89 -18.57 9.77
CA THR A 155 -10.09 -18.29 8.35
C THR A 155 -10.78 -16.95 8.10
N GLU A 156 -10.67 -16.38 6.88
CA GLU A 156 -11.35 -15.13 6.50
C GLU A 156 -12.87 -15.15 6.83
N PRO A 157 -13.63 -16.23 6.51
CA PRO A 157 -15.06 -16.30 6.86
C PRO A 157 -15.33 -16.29 8.37
N GLU A 158 -14.56 -17.04 9.17
CA GLU A 158 -14.74 -17.09 10.63
C GLU A 158 -14.44 -15.74 11.29
N ILE A 159 -13.40 -15.05 10.80
CA ILE A 159 -13.04 -13.71 11.26
C ILE A 159 -14.18 -12.75 10.95
N MET A 160 -14.68 -12.72 9.72
CA MET A 160 -15.78 -11.83 9.31
C MET A 160 -17.10 -12.14 10.03
N GLU A 161 -17.34 -13.40 10.40
CA GLU A 161 -18.51 -13.78 11.18
C GLU A 161 -18.43 -13.26 12.62
N ARG A 162 -17.29 -13.46 13.30
CA ARG A 162 -17.14 -13.24 14.76
C ARG A 162 -16.63 -11.85 15.14
N TYR A 163 -15.93 -11.17 14.23
CA TYR A 163 -15.30 -9.89 14.47
C TYR A 163 -15.79 -8.84 13.47
N GLU A 164 -15.69 -7.58 13.87
CA GLU A 164 -15.87 -6.42 13.01
C GLU A 164 -14.73 -5.43 13.20
N VAL A 165 -14.51 -4.58 12.21
CA VAL A 165 -13.51 -3.51 12.29
C VAL A 165 -14.18 -2.26 12.86
N LYS A 166 -13.70 -1.75 14.00
CA LYS A 166 -14.05 -0.44 14.56
C LYS A 166 -12.79 0.36 14.79
N ASP A 167 -12.73 1.58 14.24
CA ASP A 167 -11.57 2.47 14.33
C ASP A 167 -10.22 1.80 13.96
N GLY A 168 -10.26 0.88 13.00
CA GLY A 168 -9.09 0.11 12.54
C GLY A 168 -8.73 -1.13 13.37
N ALA A 169 -9.46 -1.42 14.45
CA ALA A 169 -9.24 -2.58 15.31
C ALA A 169 -10.28 -3.68 15.12
N MET A 170 -9.85 -4.93 15.21
CA MET A 170 -10.71 -6.11 15.20
C MET A 170 -11.39 -6.27 16.57
N ILE A 171 -12.70 -6.04 16.61
CA ILE A 171 -13.52 -6.12 17.82
C ILE A 171 -14.42 -7.35 17.75
N TRP A 172 -14.41 -8.14 18.84
CA TRP A 172 -15.26 -9.33 18.95
C TRP A 172 -16.73 -8.92 19.10
N LYS A 173 -17.59 -9.36 18.16
CA LYS A 173 -19.00 -8.93 18.11
C LYS A 173 -19.80 -9.32 19.37
N ALA A 174 -19.49 -10.43 20.01
CA ALA A 174 -20.22 -10.86 21.21
C ALA A 174 -19.83 -10.09 22.50
N SER A 175 -18.80 -9.24 22.46
CA SER A 175 -18.50 -8.30 23.55
C SER A 175 -19.34 -7.03 23.50
N GLN A 176 -20.27 -6.89 22.55
CA GLN A 176 -21.14 -5.71 22.47
C GLN A 176 -22.32 -5.78 23.45
N PRO A 177 -22.69 -4.64 24.08
CA PRO A 177 -23.85 -4.59 24.96
C PRO A 177 -25.12 -4.94 24.14
N GLY A 178 -25.66 -6.14 24.33
CA GLY A 178 -26.84 -6.66 23.61
C GLY A 178 -26.77 -8.13 23.19
N ALA A 179 -25.58 -8.74 23.15
CA ALA A 179 -25.42 -10.14 22.70
C ALA A 179 -25.97 -11.20 23.70
N LYS A 180 -26.30 -10.82 24.93
CA LYS A 180 -26.83 -11.72 25.97
C LYS A 180 -28.35 -11.96 25.88
N GLU A 181 -29.10 -11.20 25.08
CA GLU A 181 -30.56 -11.36 24.96
C GLU A 181 -30.96 -12.56 24.08
N HIS A 182 -30.19 -12.86 23.02
CA HIS A 182 -30.54 -13.92 22.06
C HIS A 182 -30.13 -15.34 22.49
N ALA A 183 -29.21 -15.49 23.45
CA ALA A 183 -28.78 -16.81 23.93
C ALA A 183 -29.79 -17.47 24.90
N LYS A 184 -30.75 -16.71 25.44
CA LYS A 184 -31.78 -17.23 26.36
C LYS A 184 -33.08 -17.68 25.68
N GLN A 185 -33.25 -17.47 24.39
CA GLN A 185 -34.46 -17.88 23.64
C GLN A 185 -34.30 -19.22 22.90
N ARG A 186 -33.17 -19.92 23.10
CA ARG A 186 -32.89 -21.24 22.51
C ARG A 186 -32.52 -22.31 23.56
N ALA A 187 -32.81 -22.05 24.83
CA ALA A 187 -32.70 -23.02 25.92
C ALA A 187 -34.08 -23.51 26.34
#